data_AF-A0A2N0QK60-F1
#
_entry.id   AF-A0A2N0QK60-F1
#
_cell.length_a   1.000
_cell.length_b   1.000
_cell.length_c   1.000
_cell.angle_alpha   90.00
_cell.angle_beta   90.00
_cell.angle_gamma   90.00
#
_symmetry.space_group_name_H-M   'P 1'
#
loop_
_entity.id
_entity.type
_entity.pdbx_description
1 polymer ?
#
loop_
_entity_poly.entity_id
_entity_poly.type
_entity_poly.pdbx_seq_one_letter_code
_entity_poly.pdbx_strand_id
1 'polypeptide(L)'
;PFDTSTLPWTAIPDNEKTLFLNLFSSVLSGGVAASYGGEKNDTIYFINNENTTSPSVLTFNTSDNSWLKYSSISVERPIGRNQMRPITDYNGKIYLLAGFPFTTIQDVTRNQGGMFIFDTIELSCVLKDAIDGMLRVEYSATLLPNGIIVYMGGKDPKGPDGKPVADGFRIVYLYNTIDNTWKPQPTFGDSTPNGDNGISSVLGLDGFRIIVFGGHNIDNKMLYVLDTTTFNWYEPNVSGKGPTLKRRDHTANVIGRYMVIAFGKC
;
A
#
# COMPACT_ATOMS: atom_id res chain seq x y z
N PRO A 1 10.09 26.02 -3.64
CA PRO A 1 10.86 24.95 -4.32
C PRO A 1 11.51 24.08 -3.24
N PHE A 2 11.39 22.76 -3.34
CA PHE A 2 12.10 21.87 -2.42
C PHE A 2 13.59 21.99 -2.76
N ASP A 3 14.39 22.58 -1.87
CA ASP A 3 15.83 22.71 -2.07
C ASP A 3 16.48 21.34 -1.84
N THR A 4 16.90 20.71 -2.93
CA THR A 4 17.61 19.42 -2.90
C THR A 4 19.13 19.60 -2.81
N SER A 5 19.64 20.84 -2.79
CA SER A 5 21.08 21.11 -2.67
C SER A 5 21.60 20.83 -1.26
N THR A 6 20.71 20.84 -0.26
CA THR A 6 20.99 20.49 1.13
C THR A 6 20.02 19.41 1.62
N LEU A 7 19.98 18.26 0.96
CA LEU A 7 19.32 17.09 1.58
C LEU A 7 20.12 16.73 2.85
N PRO A 8 19.48 16.62 4.04
CA PRO A 8 20.17 16.18 5.27
C PRO A 8 20.64 14.72 5.19
N TRP A 9 20.26 14.03 4.10
CA TRP A 9 20.66 12.67 3.78
C TRP A 9 21.54 12.71 2.53
N THR A 10 22.84 12.55 2.72
CA THR A 10 23.76 12.22 1.63
C THR A 10 23.58 10.76 1.27
N ALA A 11 23.43 10.44 -0.02
CA ALA A 11 23.60 9.07 -0.50
C ALA A 11 25.00 8.61 -0.07
N ILE A 12 25.08 7.52 0.71
CA ILE A 12 26.36 6.96 1.12
C ILE A 12 27.04 6.43 -0.16
N PRO A 13 28.27 6.86 -0.49
CA PRO A 13 29.02 6.28 -1.60
C PRO A 13 29.23 4.78 -1.37
N ASP A 14 29.19 3.97 -2.43
CA ASP A 14 29.45 2.51 -2.38
C ASP A 14 28.44 1.66 -1.59
N ASN A 15 27.16 2.02 -1.57
CA ASN A 15 26.07 1.25 -0.95
C ASN A 15 26.06 -0.26 -1.27
N GLU A 16 26.51 -0.68 -2.45
CA GLU A 16 26.58 -2.11 -2.83
C GLU A 16 27.75 -2.87 -2.18
N LYS A 17 28.78 -2.18 -1.67
CA LYS A 17 30.02 -2.81 -1.15
C LYS A 17 30.23 -2.65 0.35
N THR A 18 29.74 -1.56 0.95
CA THR A 18 30.06 -1.19 2.35
C THR A 18 28.92 -1.43 3.34
N LEU A 19 27.69 -1.56 2.86
CA LEU A 19 26.55 -1.92 3.70
C LEU A 19 26.34 -3.43 3.60
N PHE A 20 26.55 -4.13 4.71
CA PHE A 20 25.91 -5.44 4.88
C PHE A 20 24.41 -5.17 4.86
N LEU A 21 23.78 -5.29 3.67
CA LEU A 21 22.33 -5.17 3.50
C LEU A 21 21.56 -6.08 4.46
N ASN A 22 22.22 -7.13 4.95
CA ASN A 22 21.77 -8.07 5.97
C ASN A 22 21.65 -7.46 7.38
N LEU A 23 22.22 -6.27 7.64
CA LEU A 23 22.12 -5.52 8.91
C LEU A 23 20.97 -4.51 8.92
N PHE A 24 20.43 -4.14 7.75
CA PHE A 24 19.09 -3.55 7.69
C PHE A 24 18.10 -4.69 7.81
N SER A 25 17.93 -5.18 9.02
CA SER A 25 16.90 -6.14 9.32
C SER A 25 15.54 -5.47 9.13
N SER A 26 14.97 -5.54 7.92
CA SER A 26 13.63 -6.08 7.89
C SER A 26 13.80 -7.53 8.31
N VAL A 27 13.77 -7.79 9.62
CA VAL A 27 13.47 -9.14 10.08
C VAL A 27 12.20 -9.51 9.33
N LEU A 28 12.16 -10.71 8.75
CA LEU A 28 10.91 -11.37 8.39
C LEU A 28 10.11 -11.58 9.70
N SER A 29 9.63 -10.51 10.32
CA SER A 29 8.44 -10.59 11.16
C SER A 29 7.28 -10.64 10.18
N GLY A 30 6.22 -11.39 10.49
CA GLY A 30 5.03 -11.47 9.63
C GLY A 30 4.19 -10.19 9.62
N GLY A 31 4.87 -9.05 9.57
CA GLY A 31 4.47 -7.87 8.87
C GLY A 31 3.78 -6.85 9.76
N VAL A 32 4.28 -5.62 9.73
CA VAL A 32 3.57 -4.45 10.26
C VAL A 32 3.00 -3.70 9.06
N ALA A 33 1.74 -3.30 9.13
CA ALA A 33 1.19 -2.30 8.23
C ALA A 33 1.20 -0.95 8.95
N ALA A 34 1.56 0.14 8.28
CA ALA A 34 1.63 1.45 8.90
C ALA A 34 0.91 2.51 8.06
N SER A 35 0.21 3.42 8.74
CA SER A 35 -0.40 4.62 8.15
C SER A 35 -0.42 5.75 9.17
N TYR A 36 -0.68 6.97 8.72
CA TYR A 36 -0.89 8.11 9.61
C TYR A 36 -2.38 8.31 9.93
N GLY A 37 -2.68 9.08 10.96
CA GLY A 37 -4.04 9.49 11.31
C GLY A 37 -4.07 10.33 12.59
N GLY A 38 -5.22 10.31 13.28
CA GLY A 38 -5.52 11.17 14.41
C GLY A 38 -6.03 12.54 13.96
N GLU A 39 -6.58 13.31 14.89
CA GLU A 39 -7.25 14.60 14.58
C GLU A 39 -6.36 15.59 13.81
N LYS A 40 -5.04 15.52 14.03
CA LYS A 40 -4.04 16.40 13.43
C LYS A 40 -3.18 15.73 12.37
N ASN A 41 -3.45 14.46 12.04
CA ASN A 41 -2.60 13.64 11.16
C ASN A 41 -1.13 13.55 11.61
N ASP A 42 -0.86 13.73 12.90
CA ASP A 42 0.48 13.73 13.50
C ASP A 42 0.82 12.41 14.20
N THR A 43 -0.06 11.40 14.12
CA THR A 43 0.12 10.11 14.76
C THR A 43 0.32 9.02 13.70
N ILE A 44 1.39 8.25 13.85
CA ILE A 44 1.67 7.06 13.04
C ILE A 44 1.06 5.85 13.76
N TYR A 45 0.24 5.08 13.06
CA TYR A 45 -0.37 3.84 13.53
C TYR A 45 0.36 2.66 12.91
N PHE A 46 0.89 1.79 13.76
CA PHE A 46 1.54 0.52 13.41
C PHE A 46 0.61 -0.63 13.77
N ILE A 47 0.17 -1.38 12.77
CA ILE A 47 -0.87 -2.40 12.87
C ILE A 47 -0.25 -3.77 12.61
N ASN A 48 -0.37 -4.65 13.59
CA ASN A 48 0.32 -5.95 13.62
C ASN A 48 -0.68 -7.11 13.48
N ASN A 49 -0.32 -8.11 12.68
CA ASN A 49 -1.08 -9.37 12.57
C ASN A 49 -0.57 -10.44 13.54
N GLU A 50 0.61 -10.28 14.14
CA GLU A 50 1.24 -11.40 14.85
C GLU A 50 0.98 -11.38 16.37
N ASN A 51 0.28 -12.43 16.80
CA ASN A 51 0.02 -12.86 18.17
C ASN A 51 -1.04 -12.06 18.95
N THR A 52 -1.97 -12.79 19.57
CA THR A 52 -3.04 -12.26 20.43
C THR A 52 -2.51 -11.65 21.73
N THR A 53 -1.25 -11.94 22.07
CA THR A 53 -0.57 -11.49 23.29
C THR A 53 -0.01 -10.08 23.23
N SER A 54 0.08 -9.48 22.03
CA SER A 54 0.58 -8.11 21.82
C SER A 54 -0.53 -7.17 21.35
N PRO A 55 -0.45 -5.86 21.65
CA PRO A 55 -1.41 -4.89 21.16
C PRO A 55 -1.40 -4.88 19.64
N SER A 56 -2.60 -4.96 19.07
CA SER A 56 -2.83 -4.96 17.63
C SER A 56 -2.37 -3.68 16.95
N VAL A 57 -2.38 -2.58 17.71
CA VAL A 57 -2.05 -1.25 17.24
C VAL A 57 -1.10 -0.58 18.23
N LEU A 58 0.07 -0.18 17.73
CA LEU A 58 1.00 0.72 18.40
C LEU A 58 0.95 2.07 17.71
N THR A 59 1.14 3.15 18.46
CA THR A 59 1.12 4.49 17.90
C THR A 59 2.33 5.31 18.31
N PHE A 60 2.78 6.17 17.41
CA PHE A 60 3.84 7.12 17.66
C PHE A 60 3.35 8.52 17.29
N ASN A 61 3.29 9.43 18.27
CA ASN A 61 2.95 10.81 18.03
C ASN A 61 4.21 11.58 17.61
N THR A 62 4.17 12.18 16.43
CA THR A 62 5.31 12.88 15.82
C THR A 62 5.47 14.32 16.33
N SER A 63 4.43 14.89 16.92
CA SER A 63 4.48 16.25 17.50
C SER A 63 5.26 16.29 18.81
N ASP A 64 5.16 15.25 19.64
CA ASP A 64 5.83 15.17 20.95
C ASP A 64 6.85 14.01 21.08
N ASN A 65 6.99 13.19 20.03
CA ASN A 65 7.87 12.01 19.98
C ASN A 65 7.53 10.93 21.01
N SER A 66 6.26 10.76 21.37
CA SER A 66 5.81 9.76 22.34
C SER A 66 5.26 8.48 21.71
N TRP A 67 5.46 7.35 22.40
CA TRP A 67 4.84 6.08 22.07
C TRP A 67 3.60 5.86 22.94
N LEU A 68 2.46 5.56 22.30
CA LEU A 68 1.23 5.14 22.98
C LEU A 68 0.85 3.73 22.51
N LYS A 69 0.33 2.94 23.46
CA LYS A 69 -0.13 1.57 23.20
C LYS A 69 -1.65 1.53 23.36
N TYR A 70 -2.36 1.08 22.35
CA TYR A 70 -3.79 0.83 22.44
C TYR A 70 -4.03 -0.66 22.66
N SER A 71 -4.55 -1.02 23.83
CA SER A 71 -4.84 -2.41 24.21
C SER A 71 -6.26 -2.84 23.89
N SER A 72 -7.20 -1.92 23.62
CA SER A 72 -8.61 -2.26 23.37
C SER A 72 -9.21 -1.41 22.25
N ILE A 73 -9.38 -2.03 21.08
CA ILE A 73 -10.24 -1.52 20.00
C ILE A 73 -11.58 -2.25 20.15
N SER A 74 -12.66 -1.49 20.24
CA SER A 74 -13.90 -1.88 20.93
C SER A 74 -14.78 -2.93 20.23
N VAL A 75 -14.50 -3.29 18.97
CA VAL A 75 -15.40 -4.15 18.18
C VAL A 75 -14.65 -5.23 17.42
N GLU A 76 -13.65 -4.84 16.63
CA GLU A 76 -12.80 -5.77 15.90
C GLU A 76 -11.33 -5.38 16.05
N ARG A 77 -10.43 -6.35 15.87
CA ARG A 77 -8.99 -6.12 15.89
C ARG A 77 -8.50 -5.93 14.43
N PRO A 78 -7.96 -4.76 14.05
CA PRO A 78 -7.32 -4.64 12.74
C PRO A 78 -6.08 -5.53 12.70
N ILE A 79 -5.88 -6.17 11.56
CA ILE A 79 -4.67 -6.94 11.26
C ILE A 79 -3.86 -6.20 10.20
N GLY A 80 -2.54 -6.24 10.32
CA GLY A 80 -1.63 -5.62 9.35
C GLY A 80 -0.48 -6.55 9.02
N ARG A 81 -0.10 -6.62 7.74
CA ARG A 81 1.10 -7.31 7.25
C ARG A 81 1.90 -6.36 6.36
N ASN A 82 3.18 -6.65 6.17
CA ASN A 82 4.09 -5.91 5.27
C ASN A 82 3.66 -5.97 3.80
N GLN A 83 2.85 -6.96 3.41
CA GLN A 83 2.32 -7.11 2.06
C GLN A 83 1.00 -6.34 1.82
N MET A 84 0.49 -5.64 2.84
CA MET A 84 -0.70 -4.80 2.72
C MET A 84 -0.32 -3.34 2.45
N ARG A 85 -1.20 -2.59 1.79
CA ARG A 85 -1.06 -1.15 1.60
C ARG A 85 -2.23 -0.42 2.28
N PRO A 86 -2.06 0.01 3.54
CA PRO A 86 -3.06 0.82 4.23
C PRO A 86 -3.26 2.15 3.52
N ILE A 87 -4.50 2.64 3.54
CA ILE A 87 -4.85 3.96 3.01
C ILE A 87 -5.64 4.72 4.07
N THR A 88 -5.15 5.90 4.48
CA THR A 88 -5.93 6.80 5.32
C THR A 88 -6.77 7.72 4.44
N ASP A 89 -8.09 7.76 4.66
CA ASP A 89 -8.97 8.70 3.97
C ASP A 89 -8.91 10.12 4.56
N TYR A 90 -9.67 11.03 3.96
CA TYR A 90 -9.75 12.42 4.39
C TYR A 90 -10.46 12.62 5.74
N ASN A 91 -11.06 11.58 6.31
CA ASN A 91 -11.76 11.60 7.59
C ASN A 91 -10.99 10.84 8.69
N GLY A 92 -9.73 10.47 8.45
CA GLY A 92 -8.91 9.76 9.42
C GLY A 92 -9.25 8.28 9.58
N LYS A 93 -9.92 7.65 8.61
CA LYS A 93 -10.15 6.20 8.61
C LYS A 93 -9.06 5.49 7.80
N ILE A 94 -8.43 4.50 8.40
CA ILE A 94 -7.44 3.63 7.77
C ILE A 94 -8.15 2.41 7.18
N TYR A 95 -8.00 2.22 5.87
CA TYR A 95 -8.53 1.09 5.11
C TYR A 95 -7.44 0.05 4.88
N LEU A 96 -7.68 -1.16 5.39
CA LEU A 96 -6.74 -2.27 5.41
C LEU A 96 -7.36 -3.47 4.70
N LEU A 97 -7.05 -3.64 3.42
CA LEU A 97 -7.49 -4.81 2.66
C LEU A 97 -6.70 -6.05 3.08
N ALA A 98 -7.33 -6.89 3.88
CA ALA A 98 -6.87 -8.23 4.19
C ALA A 98 -7.31 -9.18 3.06
N GLY A 99 -6.65 -9.06 1.90
CA GLY A 99 -6.91 -9.87 0.70
C GLY A 99 -6.39 -11.30 0.79
N PHE A 100 -6.49 -11.94 1.95
CA PHE A 100 -6.03 -13.29 2.24
C PHE A 100 -6.94 -13.95 3.30
N PRO A 101 -6.98 -15.29 3.42
CA PRO A 101 -7.75 -15.95 4.46
C PRO A 101 -7.24 -15.62 5.87
N PHE A 102 -8.14 -15.30 6.79
CA PHE A 102 -7.83 -15.10 8.21
C PHE A 102 -9.02 -15.52 9.09
N THR A 103 -8.77 -15.61 10.40
CA THR A 103 -9.79 -15.88 11.43
C THR A 103 -9.94 -14.64 12.31
N THR A 104 -11.18 -14.22 12.56
CA THR A 104 -11.47 -13.07 13.42
C THR A 104 -11.27 -13.40 14.90
N ILE A 105 -11.35 -12.39 15.78
CA ILE A 105 -11.25 -12.59 17.23
C ILE A 105 -12.42 -13.39 17.83
N GLN A 106 -13.53 -13.52 17.09
CA GLN A 106 -14.70 -14.34 17.46
C GLN A 106 -14.64 -15.74 16.82
N ASP A 107 -13.46 -16.19 16.40
CA ASP A 107 -13.20 -17.49 15.79
C ASP A 107 -13.95 -17.75 14.46
N VAL A 108 -14.33 -16.68 13.75
CA VAL A 108 -14.97 -16.78 12.43
C VAL A 108 -13.91 -16.82 11.33
N THR A 109 -13.87 -17.90 10.55
CA THR A 109 -12.95 -18.03 9.40
C THR A 109 -13.50 -17.29 8.18
N ARG A 110 -12.67 -16.41 7.60
CA ARG A 110 -12.98 -15.64 6.39
C ARG A 110 -12.08 -16.05 5.23
N ASN A 111 -12.55 -16.98 4.40
CA ASN A 111 -11.78 -17.51 3.28
C ASN A 111 -11.57 -16.51 2.13
N GLN A 112 -12.48 -15.55 1.98
CA GLN A 112 -12.43 -14.52 0.92
C GLN A 112 -11.77 -13.22 1.39
N GLY A 113 -11.16 -13.22 2.59
CA GLY A 113 -10.57 -12.02 3.17
C GLY A 113 -11.62 -11.00 3.65
N GLY A 114 -11.20 -9.74 3.73
CA GLY A 114 -12.04 -8.66 4.23
C GLY A 114 -11.34 -7.30 4.22
N MET A 115 -12.09 -6.26 4.56
CA MET A 115 -11.60 -4.90 4.70
C MET A 115 -11.77 -4.47 6.16
N PHE A 116 -10.66 -4.25 6.86
CA PHE A 116 -10.71 -3.57 8.16
C PHE A 116 -10.72 -2.07 7.92
N ILE A 117 -11.69 -1.38 8.52
CA ILE A 117 -11.79 0.08 8.52
C ILE A 117 -11.56 0.51 9.96
N PHE A 118 -10.41 1.13 10.20
CA PHE A 118 -10.00 1.59 11.52
C PHE A 118 -10.11 3.10 11.60
N ASP A 119 -11.06 3.59 12.39
CA ASP A 119 -11.25 5.01 12.66
C ASP A 119 -10.22 5.47 13.68
N THR A 120 -9.30 6.36 13.26
CA THR A 120 -8.20 6.83 14.11
C THR A 120 -8.63 7.90 15.12
N ILE A 121 -9.82 8.48 14.94
CA ILE A 121 -10.39 9.50 15.84
C ILE A 121 -11.18 8.79 16.94
N GLU A 122 -12.12 7.93 16.55
CA GLU A 122 -12.96 7.17 17.48
C GLU A 122 -12.25 5.93 18.06
N LEU A 123 -11.07 5.59 17.53
CA LEU A 123 -10.28 4.42 17.90
C LEU A 123 -11.09 3.11 17.86
N SER A 124 -11.93 3.00 16.84
CA SER A 124 -12.81 1.86 16.62
C SER A 124 -12.48 1.18 15.29
N CYS A 125 -12.69 -0.12 15.20
CA CYS A 125 -12.49 -0.86 13.95
C CYS A 125 -13.74 -1.66 13.61
N VAL A 126 -14.14 -1.58 12.34
CA VAL A 126 -15.19 -2.41 11.77
C VAL A 126 -14.62 -3.28 10.65
N LEU A 127 -15.17 -4.48 10.51
CA LEU A 127 -14.83 -5.40 9.45
C LEU A 127 -15.95 -5.42 8.40
N LYS A 128 -15.57 -5.26 7.13
CA LYS A 128 -16.44 -5.36 5.97
C LYS A 128 -15.99 -6.48 5.05
N ASP A 129 -16.92 -6.96 4.23
CA ASP A 129 -16.61 -7.95 3.21
C ASP A 129 -15.73 -7.32 2.10
N ALA A 130 -14.77 -8.11 1.62
CA ALA A 130 -14.09 -7.82 0.37
C ALA A 130 -14.98 -8.29 -0.79
N ILE A 131 -14.75 -7.77 -1.99
CA ILE A 131 -15.43 -8.28 -3.19
C ILE A 131 -14.94 -9.70 -3.51
N ASP A 132 -15.88 -10.57 -3.89
CA ASP A 132 -15.59 -11.94 -4.26
C ASP A 132 -14.55 -12.02 -5.39
N GLY A 133 -13.61 -12.96 -5.24
CA GLY A 133 -12.54 -13.17 -6.23
C GLY A 133 -11.37 -12.18 -6.15
N MET A 134 -11.37 -11.22 -5.21
CA MET A 134 -10.26 -10.26 -5.03
C MET A 134 -9.29 -10.64 -3.91
N LEU A 135 -8.83 -11.89 -3.88
CA LEU A 135 -7.73 -12.31 -3.00
C LEU A 135 -6.40 -11.84 -3.59
N ARG A 136 -5.73 -10.90 -2.91
CA ARG A 136 -4.43 -10.38 -3.33
C ARG A 136 -3.62 -9.83 -2.16
N VAL A 137 -2.30 -9.98 -2.27
CA VAL A 137 -1.27 -9.35 -1.42
C VAL A 137 -0.24 -8.67 -2.30
N GLU A 138 0.58 -7.78 -1.73
CA GLU A 138 1.59 -7.01 -2.47
C GLU A 138 0.99 -6.17 -3.61
N TYR A 139 -0.29 -5.84 -3.48
CA TYR A 139 -1.04 -4.96 -4.35
C TYR A 139 -0.60 -3.50 -4.12
N SER A 140 -1.07 -2.63 -5.00
CA SER A 140 -1.04 -1.18 -4.76
C SER A 140 -2.46 -0.66 -4.48
N ALA A 141 -2.53 0.44 -3.74
CA ALA A 141 -3.77 1.12 -3.41
C ALA A 141 -3.53 2.63 -3.49
N THR A 142 -4.50 3.40 -3.97
CA THR A 142 -4.40 4.86 -4.04
C THR A 142 -5.76 5.51 -3.83
N LEU A 143 -5.83 6.47 -2.91
CA LEU A 143 -7.01 7.28 -2.66
C LEU A 143 -7.13 8.38 -3.71
N LEU A 144 -8.31 8.51 -4.30
CA LEU A 144 -8.67 9.61 -5.19
C LEU A 144 -9.37 10.75 -4.43
N PRO A 145 -9.38 11.98 -4.97
CA PRO A 145 -10.01 13.15 -4.33
C PRO A 145 -11.51 12.98 -4.05
N ASN A 146 -12.18 12.10 -4.79
CA ASN A 146 -13.61 11.82 -4.62
C ASN A 146 -13.91 10.75 -3.55
N GLY A 147 -12.90 10.27 -2.80
CA GLY A 147 -13.08 9.25 -1.78
C GLY A 147 -13.06 7.82 -2.31
N ILE A 148 -12.76 7.59 -3.59
CA ILE A 148 -12.59 6.24 -4.11
C ILE A 148 -11.15 5.77 -3.87
N ILE A 149 -10.98 4.58 -3.30
CA ILE A 149 -9.68 3.90 -3.25
C ILE A 149 -9.61 2.93 -4.43
N VAL A 150 -8.55 3.04 -5.23
CA VAL A 150 -8.28 2.16 -6.36
C VAL A 150 -7.27 1.11 -5.95
N TYR A 151 -7.68 -0.16 -5.94
CA TYR A 151 -6.82 -1.33 -5.69
C TYR A 151 -6.46 -2.02 -7.01
N MET A 152 -5.19 -2.39 -7.18
CA MET A 152 -4.72 -3.00 -8.43
C MET A 152 -3.44 -3.83 -8.27
N GLY A 153 -3.22 -4.74 -9.22
CA GLY A 153 -2.05 -5.63 -9.23
C GLY A 153 -2.00 -6.55 -8.01
N GLY A 154 -0.78 -6.94 -7.63
CA GLY A 154 -0.51 -7.87 -6.54
C GLY A 154 -0.44 -9.32 -7.01
N LYS A 155 -0.27 -10.23 -6.06
CA LYS A 155 -0.26 -11.68 -6.28
C LYS A 155 -1.33 -12.39 -5.45
N ASP A 156 -1.73 -13.57 -5.90
CA ASP A 156 -2.57 -14.46 -5.11
C ASP A 156 -1.82 -14.82 -3.82
N PRO A 157 -2.41 -14.65 -2.62
CA PRO A 157 -1.77 -15.01 -1.35
C PRO A 157 -1.40 -16.50 -1.24
N LYS A 158 -2.06 -17.38 -2.01
CA LYS A 158 -1.76 -18.82 -2.10
C LYS A 158 -0.96 -19.18 -3.36
N GLY A 159 -0.73 -18.21 -4.25
CA GLY A 159 -0.03 -18.40 -5.51
C GLY A 159 1.49 -18.51 -5.33
N PRO A 160 2.21 -18.98 -6.37
CA PRO A 160 3.66 -19.01 -6.35
C PRO A 160 4.25 -17.60 -6.28
N ASP A 161 5.42 -17.47 -5.66
CA ASP A 161 6.13 -16.19 -5.55
C ASP A 161 6.44 -15.59 -6.92
N GLY A 162 6.32 -14.26 -7.01
CA GLY A 162 6.60 -13.49 -8.24
C GLY A 162 5.58 -13.67 -9.36
N LYS A 163 4.49 -14.41 -9.15
CA LYS A 163 3.39 -14.52 -10.13
C LYS A 163 2.24 -13.60 -9.74
N PRO A 164 1.79 -12.69 -10.62
CA PRO A 164 0.75 -11.73 -10.31
C PRO A 164 -0.62 -12.43 -10.37
N VAL A 165 -1.63 -11.75 -9.84
CA VAL A 165 -3.03 -12.15 -10.04
C VAL A 165 -3.40 -12.17 -11.53
N ALA A 166 -4.29 -13.07 -11.93
CA ALA A 166 -4.57 -13.36 -13.33
C ALA A 166 -5.25 -12.20 -14.09
N ASP A 167 -6.02 -11.38 -13.39
CA ASP A 167 -6.60 -10.13 -13.92
C ASP A 167 -5.57 -9.00 -14.02
N GLY A 168 -4.46 -9.08 -13.28
CA GLY A 168 -3.33 -8.18 -13.36
C GLY A 168 -3.74 -6.71 -13.21
N PHE A 169 -3.49 -5.92 -14.27
CA PHE A 169 -3.96 -4.54 -14.36
C PHE A 169 -5.16 -4.35 -15.29
N ARG A 170 -5.70 -5.43 -15.88
CA ARG A 170 -6.88 -5.41 -16.77
C ARG A 170 -8.17 -5.11 -16.01
N ILE A 171 -8.17 -5.34 -14.70
CA ILE A 171 -9.23 -4.95 -13.78
C ILE A 171 -8.58 -4.20 -12.62
N VAL A 172 -9.15 -3.06 -12.29
CA VAL A 172 -8.92 -2.37 -11.02
C VAL A 172 -10.17 -2.46 -10.17
N TYR A 173 -10.02 -2.43 -8.85
CA TYR A 173 -11.13 -2.53 -7.92
C TYR A 173 -11.31 -1.20 -7.21
N LEU A 174 -12.48 -0.61 -7.38
CA LEU A 174 -12.85 0.66 -6.80
C LEU A 174 -13.59 0.40 -5.50
N TYR A 175 -13.11 0.97 -4.41
CA TYR A 175 -13.79 0.97 -3.12
C TYR A 175 -14.28 2.38 -2.81
N ASN A 176 -15.58 2.57 -2.68
CA ASN A 176 -16.17 3.86 -2.30
C ASN A 176 -16.22 3.97 -0.77
N THR A 177 -15.49 4.93 -0.20
CA THR A 177 -15.42 5.10 1.27
C THR A 177 -16.70 5.70 1.88
N ILE A 178 -17.59 6.27 1.06
CA ILE A 178 -18.83 6.91 1.53
C ILE A 178 -19.91 5.86 1.81
N ASP A 179 -20.17 4.97 0.85
CA ASP A 179 -21.21 3.95 0.95
C ASP A 179 -20.67 2.54 1.26
N ASN A 180 -19.35 2.39 1.35
CA ASN A 180 -18.64 1.13 1.63
C ASN A 180 -18.85 0.05 0.56
N THR A 181 -19.01 0.43 -0.71
CA THR A 181 -19.23 -0.49 -1.82
C THR A 181 -17.99 -0.75 -2.66
N TRP A 182 -17.91 -1.95 -3.24
CA TRP A 182 -16.90 -2.34 -4.20
C TRP A 182 -17.46 -2.34 -5.62
N LYS A 183 -16.62 -1.96 -6.59
CA LYS A 183 -16.92 -2.08 -8.02
C LYS A 183 -15.67 -2.54 -8.79
N PRO A 184 -15.73 -3.68 -9.50
CA PRO A 184 -14.69 -4.04 -10.44
C PRO A 184 -14.80 -3.13 -11.67
N GLN A 185 -13.67 -2.64 -12.14
CA GLN A 185 -13.60 -1.69 -13.25
C GLN A 185 -12.58 -2.21 -14.28
N PRO A 186 -13.05 -2.60 -15.48
CA PRO A 186 -12.17 -2.92 -16.58
C PRO A 186 -11.30 -1.71 -16.94
N THR A 187 -10.06 -2.00 -17.30
CA THR A 187 -9.12 -1.02 -17.85
C THR A 187 -8.80 -1.35 -19.31
N PHE A 188 -8.30 -0.35 -20.02
CA PHE A 188 -8.06 -0.43 -21.45
C PHE A 188 -6.73 0.24 -21.82
N GLY A 189 -6.43 0.26 -23.12
CA GLY A 189 -5.25 0.87 -23.68
C GLY A 189 -4.25 -0.16 -24.18
N ASP A 190 -3.56 0.18 -25.28
CA ASP A 190 -2.62 -0.70 -25.97
C ASP A 190 -1.40 -1.08 -25.10
N SER A 191 -1.15 -0.28 -24.05
CA SER A 191 -0.08 -0.51 -23.07
C SER A 191 -0.59 -1.05 -21.74
N THR A 192 -1.78 -1.68 -21.71
CA THR A 192 -2.27 -2.36 -20.51
C THR A 192 -1.26 -3.42 -20.07
N PRO A 193 -0.63 -3.30 -18.90
CA PRO A 193 0.37 -4.26 -18.49
C PRO A 193 -0.29 -5.55 -17.99
N ASN A 194 0.43 -6.67 -18.11
CA ASN A 194 -0.12 -7.99 -17.76
C ASN A 194 -0.44 -8.13 -16.27
N GLY A 195 0.13 -7.29 -15.42
CA GLY A 195 0.07 -7.35 -13.96
C GLY A 195 1.47 -7.45 -13.36
N ASP A 196 1.62 -7.02 -12.10
CA ASP A 196 2.86 -7.16 -11.32
C ASP A 196 2.53 -7.15 -9.81
N ASN A 197 3.45 -7.60 -8.97
CA ASN A 197 3.34 -7.65 -7.50
C ASN A 197 4.57 -7.04 -6.83
N GLY A 198 4.43 -6.65 -5.56
CA GLY A 198 5.47 -5.91 -4.85
C GLY A 198 5.62 -4.48 -5.39
N ILE A 199 4.57 -3.98 -6.03
CA ILE A 199 4.48 -2.66 -6.64
C ILE A 199 4.15 -1.59 -5.59
N SER A 200 4.29 -0.33 -5.99
CA SER A 200 3.72 0.81 -5.28
C SER A 200 3.13 1.81 -6.27
N SER A 201 2.20 2.63 -5.78
CA SER A 201 1.54 3.65 -6.59
C SER A 201 1.35 4.95 -5.83
N VAL A 202 1.27 6.05 -6.56
CA VAL A 202 0.95 7.37 -6.03
C VAL A 202 -0.07 8.07 -6.91
N LEU A 203 -0.86 8.96 -6.30
CA LEU A 203 -1.71 9.89 -7.04
C LEU A 203 -0.83 11.00 -7.63
N GLY A 204 -0.95 11.23 -8.93
CA GLY A 204 -0.36 12.37 -9.62
C GLY A 204 -0.92 13.68 -9.09
N LEU A 205 -0.15 14.76 -9.23
CA LEU A 205 -0.54 16.08 -8.69
C LEU A 205 -1.78 16.68 -9.37
N ASP A 206 -2.18 16.14 -10.52
CA ASP A 206 -3.43 16.48 -11.21
C ASP A 206 -4.68 15.86 -10.55
N GLY A 207 -4.51 14.93 -9.62
CA GLY A 207 -5.60 14.33 -8.86
C GLY A 207 -6.39 13.24 -9.59
N PHE A 208 -6.01 12.84 -10.80
CA PHE A 208 -6.74 11.82 -11.56
C PHE A 208 -5.86 10.77 -12.25
N ARG A 209 -4.54 10.96 -12.30
CA ARG A 209 -3.61 9.94 -12.81
C ARG A 209 -2.95 9.19 -11.67
N ILE A 210 -3.01 7.86 -11.71
CA ILE A 210 -2.26 7.01 -10.77
C ILE A 210 -0.97 6.56 -11.45
N ILE A 211 0.16 6.83 -10.80
CA ILE A 211 1.49 6.44 -11.28
C ILE A 211 1.91 5.19 -10.51
N VAL A 212 2.20 4.10 -11.22
CA VAL A 212 2.63 2.81 -10.65
C VAL A 212 4.08 2.56 -10.97
N PHE A 213 4.88 2.15 -9.98
CA PHE A 213 6.30 1.89 -10.13
C PHE A 213 6.72 0.51 -9.62
N GLY A 214 7.71 -0.07 -10.32
CA GLY A 214 8.47 -1.25 -9.90
C GLY A 214 7.71 -2.57 -10.03
N GLY A 215 8.08 -3.55 -9.20
CA GLY A 215 7.55 -4.91 -9.21
C GLY A 215 8.59 -5.98 -9.61
N HIS A 216 8.12 -7.20 -9.82
CA HIS A 216 8.87 -8.43 -10.09
C HIS A 216 9.26 -8.65 -11.56
N ASN A 217 9.01 -7.69 -12.45
CA ASN A 217 9.52 -7.66 -13.83
C ASN A 217 8.82 -8.57 -14.83
N ILE A 218 7.51 -8.40 -15.00
CA ILE A 218 6.72 -9.26 -15.90
C ILE A 218 6.76 -8.80 -17.36
N ASP A 219 7.05 -7.52 -17.59
CA ASP A 219 6.89 -6.85 -18.88
C ASP A 219 8.05 -5.89 -19.24
N ASN A 220 9.17 -5.95 -18.51
CA ASN A 220 10.35 -5.09 -18.69
C ASN A 220 10.13 -3.56 -18.57
N LYS A 221 8.95 -3.08 -18.13
CA LYS A 221 8.72 -1.65 -17.90
C LYS A 221 8.63 -1.33 -16.41
N MET A 222 9.14 -0.17 -16.00
CA MET A 222 9.21 0.21 -14.58
C MET A 222 8.10 1.14 -14.13
N LEU A 223 7.40 1.77 -15.08
CA LEU A 223 6.51 2.89 -14.81
C LEU A 223 5.27 2.79 -15.71
N TYR A 224 4.11 2.88 -15.08
CA TYR A 224 2.82 2.90 -15.76
C TYR A 224 1.95 4.01 -15.21
N VAL A 225 1.09 4.55 -16.06
CA VAL A 225 0.09 5.54 -15.64
C VAL A 225 -1.30 5.05 -16.02
N LEU A 226 -2.18 5.04 -15.02
CA LEU A 226 -3.61 4.85 -15.21
C LEU A 226 -4.29 6.21 -15.17
N ASP A 227 -4.95 6.60 -16.26
CA ASP A 227 -5.90 7.70 -16.26
C ASP A 227 -7.22 7.21 -15.65
N THR A 228 -7.60 7.69 -14.47
CA THR A 228 -8.82 7.22 -13.79
C THR A 228 -10.12 7.81 -14.33
N THR A 229 -10.03 8.77 -15.26
CA THR A 229 -11.21 9.32 -15.94
C THR A 229 -11.67 8.43 -17.10
N THR A 230 -10.71 7.79 -17.78
CA THR A 230 -10.99 6.89 -18.90
C THR A 230 -10.67 5.42 -18.61
N PHE A 231 -10.02 5.13 -17.48
CA PHE A 231 -9.42 3.83 -17.14
C PHE A 231 -8.47 3.30 -18.21
N ASN A 232 -7.72 4.20 -18.87
CA ASN A 232 -6.72 3.83 -19.86
C ASN A 232 -5.32 3.77 -19.23
N TRP A 233 -4.61 2.70 -19.51
CA TRP A 233 -3.19 2.56 -19.24
C TRP A 233 -2.36 3.14 -20.38
N TYR A 234 -1.30 3.85 -20.01
CA TYR A 234 -0.27 4.25 -20.95
C TYR A 234 1.10 4.25 -20.29
N GLU A 235 2.13 4.07 -21.12
CA GLU A 235 3.51 4.26 -20.71
C GLU A 235 3.86 5.75 -20.85
N PRO A 236 4.30 6.41 -19.76
CA PRO A 236 4.65 7.82 -19.84
C PRO A 236 5.98 8.02 -20.57
N ASN A 237 6.08 9.11 -21.33
CA ASN A 237 7.37 9.54 -21.88
C ASN A 237 8.27 10.03 -20.74
N VAL A 238 9.39 9.32 -20.52
CA VAL A 238 10.39 9.67 -19.51
C VAL A 238 11.73 10.06 -20.16
N SER A 239 12.46 10.97 -19.51
CA SER A 239 13.76 11.45 -19.98
C SER A 239 14.81 11.37 -18.87
N GLY A 240 16.09 11.31 -19.26
CA GLY A 240 17.21 11.23 -18.32
C GLY A 240 17.63 9.79 -18.00
N LYS A 241 18.52 9.62 -17.01
CA LYS A 241 19.02 8.31 -16.58
C LYS A 241 18.07 7.73 -15.54
N GLY A 242 17.20 6.81 -15.97
CA GLY A 242 16.31 6.07 -15.08
C GLY A 242 17.04 5.01 -14.23
N PRO A 243 16.33 4.38 -13.28
CA PRO A 243 16.85 3.24 -12.52
C PRO A 243 17.26 2.11 -13.46
N THR A 244 18.44 1.52 -13.24
CA THR A 244 18.92 0.37 -14.01
C THR A 244 18.48 -0.97 -13.42
N LEU A 245 18.10 -0.99 -12.14
CA LEU A 245 17.60 -2.15 -11.43
C LEU A 245 16.14 -1.92 -11.04
N LYS A 246 15.28 -2.90 -11.32
CA LYS A 246 13.91 -2.90 -10.81
C LYS A 246 13.90 -3.18 -9.31
N ARG A 247 12.95 -2.56 -8.62
CA ARG A 247 12.70 -2.79 -7.19
C ARG A 247 11.30 -3.33 -7.00
N ARG A 248 11.16 -4.29 -6.09
CA ARG A 248 9.88 -4.75 -5.54
C ARG A 248 9.87 -4.59 -4.03
N ASP A 249 8.68 -4.73 -3.44
CA ASP A 249 8.45 -4.62 -2.00
C ASP A 249 8.97 -3.30 -1.42
N HIS A 250 8.95 -2.24 -2.24
CA HIS A 250 9.36 -0.88 -1.90
C HIS A 250 8.14 -0.05 -1.49
N THR A 251 8.33 1.20 -1.12
CA THR A 251 7.24 2.17 -0.93
C THR A 251 7.45 3.38 -1.82
N ALA A 252 6.35 4.02 -2.23
CA ALA A 252 6.36 5.27 -2.97
C ALA A 252 5.51 6.30 -2.25
N ASN A 253 6.00 7.54 -2.21
CA ASN A 253 5.28 8.67 -1.64
C ASN A 253 5.47 9.92 -2.49
N VAL A 254 4.52 10.86 -2.40
CA VAL A 254 4.62 12.17 -3.04
C VAL A 254 5.21 13.16 -2.04
N ILE A 255 6.32 13.81 -2.41
CA ILE A 255 6.94 14.89 -1.64
C ILE A 255 7.10 16.11 -2.56
N GLY A 256 6.25 17.10 -2.36
CA GLY A 256 6.19 18.27 -3.24
C GLY A 256 5.86 17.87 -4.67
N ARG A 257 6.84 18.01 -5.59
CA ARG A 257 6.68 17.63 -7.00
C ARG A 257 7.33 16.29 -7.37
N TYR A 258 7.81 15.55 -6.39
CA TYR A 258 8.59 14.33 -6.61
C TYR A 258 7.81 13.12 -6.11
N MET A 259 7.87 12.04 -6.89
CA MET A 259 7.61 10.70 -6.38
C MET A 259 8.93 10.16 -5.81
N VAL A 260 8.94 9.82 -4.53
CA VAL A 260 10.10 9.25 -3.85
C VAL A 260 9.88 7.77 -3.64
N ILE A 261 10.79 6.96 -4.18
CA ILE A 261 10.84 5.51 -3.99
C ILE A 261 11.84 5.19 -2.89
N ALA A 262 11.41 4.44 -1.86
CA ALA A 262 12.26 4.04 -0.75
C ALA A 262 12.18 2.55 -0.47
N PHE A 263 13.29 1.98 0.03
CA PHE A 263 13.44 0.58 0.44
C PHE A 263 13.19 -0.45 -0.70
N GLY A 264 12.83 -1.67 -0.31
CA GLY A 264 12.58 -2.80 -1.21
C GLY A 264 13.83 -3.60 -1.57
N LYS A 265 13.61 -4.63 -2.39
CA LYS A 265 14.66 -5.55 -2.88
C LYS A 265 14.67 -5.59 -4.41
N CYS A 266 15.83 -5.98 -4.95
CA CYS A 266 16.02 -6.30 -6.36
C CYS A 266 15.72 -7.79 -6.61
#